data_AF-A0A1I1EMW4-F1
#
_entry.id   AF-A0A1I1EMW4-F1
#
_cell.length_a   1.000
_cell.length_b   1.000
_cell.length_c   1.000
_cell.angle_alpha   90.00
_cell.angle_beta   90.00
_cell.angle_gamma   90.00
#
_symmetry.space_group_name_H-M   'P 1'
#
loop_
_entity.id
_entity.type
_entity.pdbx_description
1 polymer ?
#
loop_
_entity_poly.entity_id
_entity_poly.type
_entity_poly.pdbx_seq_one_letter_code
_entity_poly.pdbx_strand_id
1 'polypeptide(L)'
;MKKIFILLGLLTFFLTACQDNTMNFTDIYPRIHVTKIEITKGNGENTIITNQTHIDEWINHMQSITFTSEESQEKKVGYLYSIKMYNKDEEVGHFTTSEINGYYYKENTELVSAIEDLTNKK
;
A
#
# COMPACT_ATOMS: atom_id res chain seq x y z
N MET A 1 -26.46 -42.98 -25.72
CA MET A 1 -25.32 -42.63 -26.61
C MET A 1 -25.79 -41.78 -27.78
N LYS A 2 -25.48 -40.48 -27.78
CA LYS A 2 -25.34 -39.65 -28.99
C LYS A 2 -24.60 -38.36 -28.59
N LYS A 3 -23.38 -38.24 -29.13
CA LYS A 3 -22.49 -37.07 -29.35
C LYS A 3 -23.02 -35.72 -28.81
N ILE A 4 -22.33 -35.03 -27.88
CA ILE A 4 -21.13 -34.17 -28.11
C ILE A 4 -21.37 -33.07 -29.17
N PHE A 5 -20.76 -31.89 -28.97
CA PHE A 5 -21.16 -30.56 -29.48
C PHE A 5 -22.43 -30.06 -28.75
N ILE A 6 -22.51 -28.89 -28.10
CA ILE A 6 -21.69 -27.66 -28.08
C ILE A 6 -21.66 -27.20 -26.60
N LEU A 7 -20.58 -26.82 -25.90
CA LEU A 7 -19.19 -26.44 -26.23
C LEU A 7 -18.95 -25.08 -26.92
N LEU A 8 -19.82 -24.09 -26.68
CA LEU A 8 -19.63 -22.69 -27.12
C LEU A 8 -20.58 -21.75 -26.35
N GLY A 9 -20.26 -21.50 -25.08
CA GLY A 9 -21.01 -20.58 -24.22
C GLY A 9 -20.21 -20.09 -23.00
N LEU A 10 -18.90 -20.34 -22.99
CA LEU A 10 -17.98 -20.03 -21.90
C LEU A 10 -16.80 -19.17 -22.41
N LEU A 11 -17.06 -18.33 -23.43
CA LEU A 11 -16.03 -17.54 -24.12
C LEU A 11 -16.60 -16.25 -24.74
N THR A 12 -17.29 -15.45 -23.95
CA THR A 12 -17.65 -14.08 -24.33
C THR A 12 -17.30 -13.12 -23.20
N PHE A 13 -16.22 -12.38 -23.43
CA PHE A 13 -15.90 -11.12 -22.78
C PHE A 13 -15.54 -11.16 -21.28
N PHE A 14 -14.34 -11.68 -21.01
CA PHE A 14 -13.40 -10.92 -20.19
C PHE A 14 -13.15 -9.55 -20.84
N LEU A 15 -14.03 -8.58 -20.60
CA LEU A 15 -13.67 -7.17 -20.73
C LEU A 15 -12.80 -6.83 -19.52
N THR A 16 -11.51 -7.20 -19.59
CA THR A 16 -10.50 -6.59 -18.73
C THR A 16 -10.35 -5.14 -19.17
N ALA A 17 -11.23 -4.29 -18.66
CA ALA A 17 -10.94 -2.87 -18.60
C ALA A 17 -9.67 -2.72 -17.75
N CYS A 18 -8.53 -2.48 -18.42
CA CYS A 18 -7.36 -1.92 -17.76
C CYS A 18 -7.72 -0.50 -17.33
N GLN A 19 -8.36 -0.42 -16.17
CA GLN A 19 -8.57 0.80 -15.43
C GLN A 19 -7.38 0.91 -14.47
N ASP A 20 -6.57 1.96 -14.59
CA ASP A 20 -5.58 2.29 -13.56
C ASP A 20 -6.35 2.39 -12.23
N ASN A 21 -6.18 1.41 -11.35
CA ASN A 21 -6.91 1.34 -10.10
C ASN A 21 -6.18 2.25 -9.11
N THR A 22 -6.55 3.52 -9.12
CA THR A 22 -6.13 4.45 -8.08
C THR A 22 -6.84 4.13 -6.77
N MET A 23 -6.06 4.01 -5.69
CA MET A 23 -6.58 3.90 -4.33
C MET A 23 -6.00 5.02 -3.47
N ASN A 24 -6.80 5.54 -2.53
CA ASN A 24 -6.31 6.48 -1.53
C ASN A 24 -5.96 5.74 -0.24
N PHE A 25 -5.09 6.31 0.58
CA PHE A 25 -4.72 5.73 1.87
C PHE A 25 -5.93 5.45 2.78
N THR A 26 -6.95 6.32 2.74
CA THR A 26 -8.21 6.18 3.49
C THR A 26 -9.06 4.97 3.09
N ASP A 27 -9.00 4.56 1.82
CA ASP A 27 -9.76 3.42 1.30
C ASP A 27 -9.15 2.10 1.79
N ILE A 28 -7.83 2.10 1.99
CA ILE A 28 -7.03 0.97 2.45
C ILE A 28 -7.02 0.88 3.99
N TYR A 29 -6.89 2.01 4.68
CA TYR A 29 -6.78 2.12 6.14
C TYR A 29 -7.87 3.03 6.74
N PRO A 30 -9.15 2.61 6.71
CA PRO A 30 -10.27 3.45 7.11
C PRO A 30 -10.30 3.71 8.63
N ARG A 31 -10.04 4.96 9.02
CA ARG A 31 -10.13 5.46 10.41
C ARG A 31 -9.27 4.69 11.42
N ILE A 32 -8.05 4.31 11.03
CA ILE A 32 -7.08 3.74 11.98
C ILE A 32 -6.65 4.79 13.02
N HIS A 33 -6.53 4.36 14.28
CA HIS A 33 -5.84 5.13 15.31
C HIS A 33 -4.43 4.57 15.46
N VAL A 34 -3.42 5.44 15.34
CA VAL A 34 -2.01 5.05 15.35
C VAL A 34 -1.31 5.80 16.48
N THR A 35 -0.59 5.09 17.34
CA THR A 35 0.19 5.64 18.46
C THR A 35 1.68 5.33 18.35
N LYS A 36 2.06 4.43 17.44
CA LYS A 36 3.44 4.06 17.13
C LYS A 36 3.56 3.71 15.64
N ILE A 37 4.61 4.20 14.99
CA ILE A 37 5.00 3.79 13.64
C ILE A 37 6.41 3.21 13.69
N GLU A 38 6.63 2.07 13.05
CA GLU A 38 7.93 1.46 12.84
C GLU A 38 8.26 1.49 11.34
N ILE A 39 9.38 2.13 10.99
CA ILE A 39 9.85 2.37 9.62
C ILE A 39 11.16 1.62 9.46
N THR A 40 11.20 0.62 8.58
CA THR A 40 12.41 -0.13 8.23
C THR A 40 12.82 0.22 6.80
N LYS A 41 13.99 0.81 6.62
CA LYS A 41 14.62 1.04 5.31
C LYS A 41 15.02 -0.29 4.66
N GLY A 42 15.15 -0.32 3.33
CA GLY A 42 15.59 -1.49 2.57
C GLY A 42 16.99 -2.03 2.94
N ASN A 43 17.81 -1.23 3.64
CA ASN A 43 19.11 -1.64 4.21
C ASN A 43 19.01 -2.29 5.61
N GLY A 44 17.81 -2.39 6.19
CA GLY A 44 17.54 -2.92 7.53
C GLY A 44 17.60 -1.89 8.67
N GLU A 45 17.92 -0.61 8.40
CA GLU A 45 17.88 0.44 9.41
C GLU A 45 16.44 0.70 9.86
N ASN A 46 16.20 0.64 11.18
CA ASN A 46 14.86 0.78 11.76
C ASN A 46 14.71 2.10 12.56
N THR A 47 13.54 2.71 12.41
CA THR A 47 13.12 3.94 13.08
C THR A 47 11.76 3.75 13.70
N ILE A 48 11.66 3.95 15.02
CA ILE A 48 10.40 3.96 15.76
C ILE A 48 10.01 5.41 16.03
N ILE A 49 8.76 5.76 15.75
CA ILE A 49 8.15 7.06 16.02
C ILE A 49 6.99 6.85 17.01
N THR A 50 6.97 7.61 18.10
CA THR A 50 5.91 7.60 19.12
C THR A 50 5.40 9.00 19.49
N ASN A 51 5.90 10.05 18.82
CA ASN A 51 5.39 11.40 18.98
C ASN A 51 4.04 11.53 18.26
N GLN A 52 2.95 11.61 19.02
CA GLN A 52 1.60 11.63 18.48
C GLN A 52 1.37 12.79 17.48
N THR A 53 1.92 13.99 17.73
CA THR A 53 1.79 15.12 16.81
C THR A 53 2.39 14.81 15.44
N HIS A 54 3.58 14.20 15.41
CA HIS A 54 4.23 13.83 14.15
C HIS A 54 3.50 12.67 13.44
N ILE A 55 2.92 11.75 14.20
CA ILE A 55 2.08 10.66 13.66
C ILE A 55 0.80 11.23 13.05
N ASP A 56 0.10 12.13 13.75
CA ASP A 56 -1.16 12.72 13.27
C ASP A 56 -0.92 13.62 12.04
N GLU A 57 0.14 14.42 12.04
CA GLU A 57 0.59 15.18 10.86
C GLU A 57 0.84 14.26 9.66
N TRP A 58 1.59 13.17 9.85
CA TRP A 58 1.93 12.22 8.79
C TRP A 58 0.70 11.46 8.28
N ILE A 59 -0.17 10.97 9.18
CA ILE A 59 -1.42 10.30 8.79
C ILE A 59 -2.32 11.26 8.00
N ASN A 60 -2.40 12.53 8.37
CA ASN A 60 -3.16 13.51 7.60
C ASN A 60 -2.56 13.79 6.21
N HIS A 61 -1.23 13.82 6.09
CA HIS A 61 -0.55 13.94 4.79
C HIS A 61 -0.75 12.68 3.92
N MET A 62 -0.64 11.49 4.50
CA MET A 62 -0.88 10.22 3.79
C MET A 62 -2.29 10.13 3.18
N GLN A 63 -3.30 10.79 3.76
CA GLN A 63 -4.67 10.82 3.22
C GLN A 63 -4.81 11.56 1.87
N SER A 64 -3.90 12.47 1.51
CA SER A 64 -3.90 13.11 0.18
C SER A 64 -3.17 12.31 -0.90
N ILE A 65 -2.35 11.32 -0.51
CA ILE A 65 -1.53 10.56 -1.44
C ILE A 65 -2.40 9.54 -2.19
N THR A 66 -2.37 9.63 -3.52
CA THR A 66 -3.00 8.66 -4.42
C THR A 66 -1.99 7.60 -4.86
N PHE A 67 -2.36 6.32 -4.81
CA PHE A 67 -1.53 5.21 -5.28
C PHE A 67 -2.05 4.66 -6.60
N THR A 68 -1.23 4.73 -7.66
CA THR A 68 -1.56 4.15 -8.98
C THR A 68 -1.03 2.73 -9.07
N SER A 69 -1.92 1.75 -9.26
CA SER A 69 -1.55 0.34 -9.43
C SER A 69 -0.61 0.14 -10.62
N GLU A 70 0.30 -0.84 -10.53
CA GLU A 70 1.03 -1.32 -11.70
C GLU A 70 0.11 -2.05 -12.70
N GLU A 71 0.39 -1.88 -13.98
CA GLU A 71 -0.31 -2.60 -15.06
C GLU A 71 -0.06 -4.11 -14.99
N SER A 72 1.18 -4.51 -14.69
CA SER A 72 1.54 -5.88 -14.35
C SER A 72 1.64 -6.04 -12.83
N GLN A 73 0.78 -6.88 -12.25
CA GLN A 73 0.83 -7.28 -10.84
C GLN A 73 1.81 -8.45 -10.61
N GLU A 74 2.88 -8.50 -11.40
CA GLU A 74 4.00 -9.42 -11.18
C GLU A 74 4.71 -9.11 -9.86
N LYS A 75 5.15 -10.17 -9.18
CA LYS A 75 5.77 -10.06 -7.86
C LYS A 75 7.08 -9.27 -7.91
N LYS A 76 7.07 -8.06 -7.32
CA LYS A 76 8.28 -7.27 -7.07
C LYS A 76 9.11 -7.89 -5.92
N VAL A 77 10.41 -7.62 -5.92
CA VAL A 77 11.34 -8.02 -4.85
C VAL A 77 11.96 -6.77 -4.24
N GLY A 78 11.83 -6.63 -2.92
CA GLY A 78 12.36 -5.50 -2.17
C GLY A 78 11.43 -4.29 -2.09
N TYR A 79 11.86 -3.32 -1.28
CA TYR A 79 11.20 -2.05 -1.02
C TYR A 79 12.25 -1.03 -0.54
N LEU A 80 11.96 0.26 -0.67
CA LEU A 80 12.81 1.32 -0.10
C LEU A 80 12.49 1.52 1.39
N TYR A 81 11.21 1.49 1.75
CA TYR A 81 10.73 1.51 3.14
C TYR A 81 9.61 0.48 3.35
N SER A 82 9.57 -0.11 4.55
CA SER A 82 8.44 -0.88 5.10
C SER A 82 7.92 -0.16 6.34
N ILE A 83 6.61 0.08 6.39
CA ILE A 83 5.95 0.91 7.40
C ILE A 83 4.93 0.04 8.15
N LYS A 84 5.13 -0.17 9.45
CA LYS A 84 4.16 -0.80 10.35
C LYS A 84 3.54 0.24 11.26
N MET A 85 2.22 0.23 11.38
CA MET A 85 1.43 1.15 12.18
C MET A 85 0.76 0.38 13.30
N TYR A 86 0.79 0.91 14.52
CA TYR A 86 0.26 0.26 15.71
C TYR A 86 -0.67 1.15 16.51
N ASN A 87 -1.72 0.55 17.07
CA ASN A 87 -2.49 1.11 18.17
C ASN A 87 -1.98 0.46 19.47
N LYS A 88 -1.19 1.20 20.24
CA LYS A 88 -0.37 0.68 21.35
C LYS A 88 0.56 -0.43 20.86
N ASP A 89 0.22 -1.68 21.16
CA ASP A 89 0.98 -2.88 20.82
C ASP A 89 0.31 -3.71 19.71
N GLU A 90 -0.91 -3.37 19.29
CA GLU A 90 -1.65 -4.05 18.23
C GLU A 90 -1.30 -3.46 16.86
N GLU A 91 -0.85 -4.29 15.91
CA GLU A 91 -0.56 -3.87 14.54
C GLU A 91 -1.87 -3.60 13.79
N VAL A 92 -2.10 -2.36 13.37
CA VAL A 92 -3.32 -1.90 12.69
C VAL A 92 -3.13 -1.65 11.19
N GLY A 93 -1.90 -1.76 10.68
CA GLY A 93 -1.62 -1.73 9.26
C GLY A 93 -0.15 -1.88 8.93
N HIS A 94 0.15 -2.50 7.79
CA HIS A 94 1.49 -2.67 7.25
C HIS A 94 1.48 -2.49 5.73
N PHE A 95 2.42 -1.70 5.22
CA PHE A 95 2.69 -1.58 3.78
C PHE A 95 4.17 -1.33 3.51
N THR A 96 4.53 -1.33 2.22
CA THR A 96 5.87 -0.99 1.74
C THR A 96 5.76 0.01 0.58
N THR A 97 6.87 0.63 0.18
CA THR A 97 6.87 1.54 -0.98
C THR A 97 6.59 0.86 -2.33
N SER A 98 6.57 -0.47 -2.39
CA SER A 98 6.30 -1.26 -3.60
C SER A 98 4.96 -2.00 -3.54
N GLU A 99 4.49 -2.38 -2.36
CA GLU A 99 3.29 -3.19 -2.13
C GLU A 99 2.43 -2.62 -0.99
N ILE A 100 1.13 -2.43 -1.27
CA ILE A 100 0.12 -1.99 -0.29
C ILE A 100 -1.10 -2.91 -0.40
N ASN A 101 -1.53 -3.51 0.71
CA ASN A 101 -2.69 -4.41 0.77
C ASN A 101 -2.65 -5.56 -0.28
N GLY A 102 -1.46 -6.11 -0.55
CA GLY A 102 -1.25 -7.20 -1.51
C GLY A 102 -1.24 -6.81 -2.99
N TYR A 103 -1.32 -5.52 -3.32
CA TYR A 103 -1.20 -5.00 -4.68
C TYR A 103 0.11 -4.24 -4.87
N TYR A 104 0.69 -4.33 -6.06
CA TYR A 104 1.89 -3.60 -6.46
C TYR A 104 1.53 -2.26 -7.10
N TYR A 105 2.25 -1.21 -6.69
CA TYR A 105 2.03 0.16 -7.15
C TYR A 105 3.27 0.71 -7.88
N LYS A 106 3.04 1.71 -8.73
CA LYS A 106 4.06 2.52 -9.38
C LYS A 106 4.85 3.29 -8.31
N GLU A 107 6.12 3.59 -8.55
CA GLU A 107 6.93 4.37 -7.62
C GLU A 107 6.28 5.74 -7.37
N ASN A 108 6.11 6.09 -6.10
CA ASN A 108 5.47 7.33 -5.67
C ASN A 108 6.46 8.16 -4.85
N THR A 109 6.93 9.28 -5.42
CA THR A 109 7.89 10.18 -4.79
C THR A 109 7.29 10.96 -3.61
N GLU A 110 6.00 11.30 -3.65
CA GLU A 110 5.27 11.95 -2.55
C GLU A 110 5.24 11.03 -1.31
N LEU A 111 4.98 9.73 -1.52
CA LEU A 111 5.06 8.72 -0.46
C LEU A 111 6.47 8.65 0.14
N VAL A 112 7.51 8.59 -0.71
CA VAL A 112 8.91 8.53 -0.24
C VAL A 112 9.27 9.77 0.58
N SER A 113 8.96 10.97 0.08
CA SER A 113 9.20 12.22 0.82
C SER A 113 8.41 12.28 2.13
N ALA A 114 7.15 11.86 2.16
CA ALA A 114 6.35 11.83 3.39
C ALA A 114 6.96 10.90 4.47
N ILE A 115 7.51 9.75 4.07
CA ILE A 115 8.23 8.84 4.99
C ILE A 115 9.54 9.48 5.46
N GLU A 116 10.30 10.10 4.56
CA GLU A 116 11.59 10.73 4.88
C GLU A 116 11.43 11.90 5.86
N ASP A 117 10.46 12.79 5.60
CA ASP A 117 10.10 13.89 6.49
C ASP A 117 9.73 13.40 7.90
N LEU A 118 8.97 12.30 8.00
CA LEU A 118 8.64 11.67 9.29
C LEU A 118 9.89 11.11 9.98
N THR A 119 10.80 10.44 9.26
CA THR A 119 12.06 9.94 9.84
C THR A 119 13.04 11.03 10.26
N ASN A 120 12.96 12.23 9.65
CA ASN A 120 13.76 13.39 10.01
C ASN A 120 13.21 14.15 11.24
N LYS A 121 11.93 13.96 11.59
CA LYS A 121 11.24 14.52 12.77
C LYS A 121 11.39 13.66 14.05
N LYS A 122 12.42 12.81 14.11
CA LYS A 122 12.60 11.76 15.15
C LYS A 122 13.01 12.31 16.53
#